data_AF-A0A075UUU7-F1
#
_entry.id   AF-A0A075UUU7-F1
#
_cell.length_a   1.000
_cell.length_b   1.000
_cell.length_c   1.000
_cell.angle_alpha   90.00
_cell.angle_beta   90.00
_cell.angle_gamma   90.00
#
_symmetry.space_group_name_H-M   'P 1'
#
loop_
_entity.id
_entity.type
_entity.pdbx_description
1 polymer ?
#
loop_
_entity_poly.entity_id
_entity_poly.type
_entity_poly.pdbx_seq_one_letter_code
_entity_poly.pdbx_strand_id
1 'polypeptide(L)'
;MPTNQQRREAAKRKLERQIVRRAEKAKRRRIVGSVAVVGVVAIVAGAVWWIVSSNSGDDAASDASPSSAPPTPEVTIPTERTPMPKRPTPLANPVTCDYKDDASKQASKKVNKPEGKDVSSNGTVNVVLKSTAGDIPLTLDRALAPCAVQSFISLSQQGYFNDTKCHRLGTTGLQMLQCGDPEASGMGGPGYTMPDEAFKEIKYGRGILAMAKTQQPNSGGSQFFMVYGEAELPADYSVFGSISDEGLKVLDKVAKAGANAQAGNGDGTGPPNTEVKFTGVTVNA
;
A
#
# COMPACT_ATOMS: atom_id res chain seq x y z
N MET A 1 -43.56 8.31 -2.77
CA MET A 1 -42.09 8.21 -2.53
C MET A 1 -41.84 7.00 -1.64
N PRO A 2 -40.86 6.12 -1.93
CA PRO A 2 -40.61 4.94 -1.11
C PRO A 2 -40.01 5.32 0.24
N THR A 3 -40.44 4.64 1.29
CA THR A 3 -40.03 4.91 2.68
C THR A 3 -38.55 4.52 2.90
N ASN A 4 -37.91 5.09 3.93
CA ASN A 4 -36.50 4.80 4.25
C ASN A 4 -36.23 3.30 4.50
N GLN A 5 -37.22 2.55 5.00
CA GLN A 5 -37.11 1.10 5.17
C GLN A 5 -37.11 0.36 3.82
N GLN A 6 -37.99 0.73 2.89
CA GLN A 6 -38.05 0.12 1.55
C GLN A 6 -36.75 0.34 0.76
N ARG A 7 -36.10 1.49 0.93
CA ARG A 7 -34.78 1.77 0.31
C ARG A 7 -33.67 0.88 0.88
N ARG A 8 -33.71 0.60 2.19
CA ARG A 8 -32.72 -0.24 2.87
C ARG A 8 -32.85 -1.71 2.48
N GLU A 9 -34.07 -2.21 2.32
CA GLU A 9 -34.32 -3.57 1.83
C GLU A 9 -33.98 -3.74 0.35
N ALA A 10 -34.29 -2.75 -0.49
CA ALA A 10 -33.88 -2.75 -1.90
C ALA A 10 -32.34 -2.75 -2.03
N ALA A 11 -31.64 -2.00 -1.18
CA ALA A 11 -30.19 -1.99 -1.13
C ALA A 11 -29.60 -3.35 -0.70
N LYS A 12 -30.18 -4.00 0.32
CA LYS A 12 -29.78 -5.36 0.75
C LYS A 12 -29.98 -6.39 -0.37
N ARG A 13 -31.14 -6.41 -1.01
CA ARG A 13 -31.42 -7.33 -2.13
C ARG A 13 -30.48 -7.11 -3.31
N LYS A 14 -30.08 -5.86 -3.58
CA LYS A 14 -29.10 -5.54 -4.62
C LYS A 14 -27.70 -6.04 -4.25
N LEU A 15 -27.31 -5.91 -2.98
CA LEU A 15 -26.03 -6.40 -2.46
C LEU A 15 -25.94 -7.93 -2.53
N GLU A 16 -26.99 -8.64 -2.09
CA GLU A 16 -27.05 -10.11 -2.17
C GLU A 16 -26.94 -10.61 -3.61
N ARG A 17 -27.66 -9.98 -4.55
CA ARG A 17 -27.53 -10.28 -5.98
C ARG A 17 -26.13 -10.03 -6.52
N GLN A 18 -25.42 -9.01 -6.02
CA GLN A 18 -24.03 -8.75 -6.40
C GLN A 18 -23.08 -9.81 -5.82
N ILE A 19 -23.29 -10.27 -4.59
CA ILE A 19 -22.50 -11.33 -3.96
C ILE A 19 -22.66 -12.66 -4.71
N VAL A 20 -23.90 -13.05 -5.04
CA VAL A 20 -24.18 -14.27 -5.82
C VAL A 20 -23.52 -14.21 -7.20
N ARG A 21 -23.65 -13.09 -7.93
CA ARG A 21 -22.99 -12.91 -9.22
C ARG A 21 -21.46 -12.94 -9.13
N ARG A 22 -20.88 -12.44 -8.04
CA ARG A 22 -19.43 -12.51 -7.78
C ARG A 22 -18.99 -13.96 -7.51
N ALA A 23 -19.75 -14.71 -6.71
CA ALA A 23 -19.49 -16.12 -6.43
C ALA A 23 -19.60 -16.99 -7.69
N GLU A 24 -20.60 -16.77 -8.54
CA GLU A 24 -20.75 -17.47 -9.82
C GLU A 24 -19.61 -17.15 -10.80
N LYS A 25 -19.19 -15.88 -10.90
CA LYS A 25 -18.04 -15.49 -11.73
C LYS A 25 -16.73 -16.11 -11.22
N ALA A 26 -16.53 -16.19 -9.90
CA ALA A 26 -15.36 -16.84 -9.31
C ALA A 26 -15.33 -18.35 -9.61
N LYS A 27 -16.49 -19.03 -9.52
CA LYS A 27 -16.61 -20.46 -9.85
C LYS A 27 -16.39 -20.73 -11.34
N ARG A 28 -16.95 -19.89 -12.23
CA ARG A 28 -16.77 -20.01 -13.69
C ARG A 28 -15.32 -19.75 -14.12
N ARG A 29 -14.61 -18.80 -13.46
CA ARG A 29 -13.18 -18.55 -13.70
C ARG A 29 -12.28 -19.69 -13.23
N ARG A 30 -12.59 -20.32 -12.10
CA ARG A 30 -11.86 -21.51 -11.62
C ARG A 30 -11.96 -22.66 -12.63
N ILE A 31 -13.16 -22.91 -13.17
CA ILE A 31 -13.39 -24.00 -14.14
C ILE A 31 -12.68 -23.74 -15.48
N VAL A 32 -12.74 -22.52 -16.02
CA VAL A 32 -12.09 -22.17 -17.30
C VAL A 32 -10.56 -22.17 -17.18
N GLY A 33 -10.00 -21.73 -16.03
CA GLY A 33 -8.55 -21.75 -15.79
C GLY A 33 -7.97 -23.17 -15.76
N SER A 34 -8.67 -24.14 -15.16
CA SER A 34 -8.23 -25.54 -15.12
C SER A 34 -8.28 -26.24 -16.49
N VAL A 35 -9.25 -25.93 -17.34
CA VAL A 35 -9.36 -26.57 -18.68
C VAL A 35 -8.30 -26.02 -19.65
N ALA A 36 -7.95 -24.74 -19.56
CA ALA A 36 -6.91 -24.15 -20.39
C ALA A 36 -5.51 -24.68 -20.06
N VAL A 37 -5.20 -24.93 -18.78
CA VAL A 37 -3.90 -25.47 -18.36
C VAL A 37 -3.73 -26.93 -18.78
N VAL A 38 -4.76 -27.77 -18.65
CA VAL A 38 -4.69 -29.18 -19.06
C VAL A 38 -4.60 -29.33 -20.59
N GLY A 39 -5.29 -28.48 -21.35
CA GLY A 39 -5.22 -28.47 -22.81
C GLY A 39 -3.83 -28.11 -23.35
N VAL A 40 -3.15 -27.14 -22.74
CA VAL A 40 -1.79 -26.72 -23.16
C VAL A 40 -0.75 -27.78 -22.82
N VAL A 41 -0.85 -28.45 -21.66
CA VAL A 41 0.10 -29.52 -21.28
C VAL A 41 -0.04 -30.75 -22.19
N ALA A 42 -1.26 -31.12 -22.59
CA ALA A 42 -1.48 -32.25 -23.49
C ALA A 42 -0.96 -32.01 -24.91
N ILE A 43 -1.07 -30.78 -25.44
CA ILE A 43 -0.55 -30.41 -26.77
C ILE A 43 0.98 -30.43 -26.78
N VAL A 44 1.63 -29.94 -25.71
CA VAL A 44 3.09 -29.95 -25.58
C VAL A 44 3.64 -31.37 -25.46
N ALA A 45 2.99 -32.24 -24.66
CA ALA A 45 3.41 -33.65 -24.54
C ALA A 45 3.24 -34.43 -25.86
N GLY A 46 2.16 -34.19 -26.61
CA GLY A 46 1.92 -34.81 -27.92
C GLY A 46 2.93 -34.35 -28.98
N ALA A 47 3.29 -33.07 -29.00
CA ALA A 47 4.30 -32.54 -29.92
C ALA A 47 5.70 -33.07 -29.62
N VAL A 48 6.08 -33.18 -28.34
CA VAL A 48 7.39 -33.74 -27.94
C VAL A 48 7.51 -35.23 -28.30
N TRP A 49 6.45 -36.02 -28.11
CA TRP A 49 6.47 -37.45 -28.46
C TRP A 49 6.53 -37.70 -29.98
N TRP A 50 5.81 -36.90 -30.78
CA TRP A 50 5.86 -37.02 -32.25
C TRP A 50 7.23 -36.63 -32.82
N ILE A 51 7.88 -35.62 -32.24
CA ILE A 51 9.25 -35.20 -32.60
C ILE A 51 10.28 -36.27 -32.21
N VAL A 52 10.12 -36.94 -31.07
CA VAL A 52 11.04 -38.00 -30.63
C VAL A 52 10.86 -39.31 -31.42
N SER A 53 9.65 -39.63 -31.89
CA SER A 53 9.42 -40.88 -32.65
C SER A 53 9.77 -40.80 -34.14
N SER A 54 9.88 -39.59 -34.70
CA SER A 54 10.02 -39.40 -36.15
C SER A 54 11.47 -39.23 -36.65
N ASN A 55 12.47 -39.17 -35.77
CA ASN A 55 13.85 -38.89 -36.19
C ASN A 55 14.88 -39.83 -35.52
N SER A 56 14.98 -41.06 -36.04
CA SER A 56 16.16 -41.91 -35.87
C SER A 56 17.11 -41.64 -37.04
N GLY A 57 18.27 -41.04 -36.78
CA GLY A 57 19.30 -40.80 -37.79
C GLY A 57 20.37 -39.79 -37.35
N ASP A 58 21.46 -40.34 -36.79
CA ASP A 58 22.89 -39.95 -36.80
C ASP A 58 23.37 -38.48 -36.61
N ASP A 59 24.17 -38.32 -35.55
CA ASP A 59 25.31 -37.42 -35.28
C ASP A 59 25.36 -36.00 -35.91
N ALA A 60 25.16 -34.98 -35.05
CA ALA A 60 25.95 -33.75 -35.04
C ALA A 60 25.68 -32.94 -33.76
N ALA A 61 26.75 -32.60 -33.03
CA ALA A 61 26.69 -31.65 -31.92
C ALA A 61 26.15 -30.29 -32.41
N SER A 62 25.15 -29.73 -31.73
CA SER A 62 24.69 -28.36 -31.93
C SER A 62 24.15 -27.81 -30.61
N ASP A 63 24.74 -26.68 -30.22
CA ASP A 63 24.49 -25.91 -29.00
C ASP A 63 23.01 -25.74 -28.65
N ALA A 64 22.66 -26.14 -27.43
CA ALA A 64 21.38 -25.79 -26.82
C ALA A 64 21.40 -24.30 -26.41
N SER A 65 20.78 -23.46 -27.24
CA SER A 65 20.39 -22.10 -26.87
C SER A 65 19.44 -22.12 -25.67
N PRO A 66 19.67 -21.34 -24.59
CA PRO A 66 18.75 -21.29 -23.47
C PRO A 66 17.47 -20.57 -23.92
N SER A 67 16.33 -21.26 -23.83
CA SER A 67 15.01 -20.68 -24.00
C SER A 67 14.79 -19.62 -22.92
N SER A 68 14.91 -18.36 -23.30
CA SER A 68 14.68 -17.21 -22.44
C SER A 68 13.20 -17.14 -22.06
N ALA A 69 12.92 -17.31 -20.77
CA ALA A 69 11.63 -16.93 -20.19
C ALA A 69 11.33 -15.46 -20.59
N PRO A 70 10.07 -15.12 -20.93
CA PRO A 70 9.72 -13.74 -21.26
C PRO A 70 10.12 -12.82 -20.10
N PRO A 71 10.75 -11.66 -20.38
CA PRO A 71 11.18 -10.75 -19.33
C PRO A 71 9.96 -10.34 -18.50
N THR A 72 10.09 -10.46 -17.19
CA THR A 72 9.12 -9.87 -16.27
C THR A 72 9.10 -8.37 -16.55
N PRO A 73 7.93 -7.73 -16.74
CA PRO A 73 7.90 -6.29 -17.03
C PRO A 73 8.64 -5.55 -15.92
N GLU A 74 9.71 -4.87 -16.31
CA GLU A 74 10.63 -4.20 -15.39
C GLU A 74 9.95 -2.94 -14.85
N VAL A 75 9.92 -2.78 -13.52
CA VAL A 75 9.33 -1.60 -12.88
C VAL A 75 10.28 -0.42 -13.07
N THR A 76 9.90 0.54 -13.91
CA THR A 76 10.64 1.80 -14.08
C THR A 76 10.45 2.68 -12.85
N ILE A 77 11.54 2.99 -12.13
CA ILE A 77 11.52 3.83 -10.92
C ILE A 77 12.42 5.04 -11.15
N PRO A 78 11.92 6.29 -10.97
CA PRO A 78 12.77 7.47 -11.09
C PRO A 78 13.85 7.48 -10.00
N THR A 79 15.00 8.07 -10.29
CA THR A 79 16.09 8.23 -9.30
C THR A 79 15.99 9.53 -8.52
N GLU A 80 15.43 10.57 -9.14
CA GLU A 80 15.34 11.91 -8.55
C GLU A 80 14.27 11.97 -7.45
N ARG A 81 14.60 12.67 -6.36
CA ARG A 81 13.68 12.91 -5.26
C ARG A 81 12.74 14.06 -5.58
N THR A 82 11.50 13.93 -5.14
CA THR A 82 10.59 15.07 -5.08
C THR A 82 11.02 16.00 -3.94
N PRO A 83 11.18 17.31 -4.19
CA PRO A 83 11.45 18.26 -3.12
C PRO A 83 10.36 18.23 -2.06
N MET A 84 10.76 18.30 -0.79
CA MET A 84 9.78 18.39 0.29
C MET A 84 8.94 19.66 0.14
N PRO A 85 7.60 19.56 0.28
CA PRO A 85 6.74 20.72 0.13
C PRO A 85 6.99 21.70 1.28
N LYS A 86 6.65 22.97 1.07
CA LYS A 86 6.72 24.01 2.10
C LYS A 86 5.35 24.66 2.22
N ARG A 87 4.83 24.78 3.44
CA ARG A 87 3.58 25.49 3.68
C ARG A 87 3.73 26.96 3.27
N PRO A 88 2.76 27.53 2.54
CA PRO A 88 2.75 28.97 2.24
C PRO A 88 2.66 29.83 3.50
N THR A 89 1.85 29.38 4.46
CA THR A 89 1.67 30.04 5.76
C THR A 89 2.12 29.09 6.87
N PRO A 90 3.08 29.50 7.73
CA PRO A 90 3.46 28.73 8.90
C PRO A 90 2.27 28.46 9.83
N LEU A 91 2.27 27.30 10.47
CA LEU A 91 1.27 26.96 11.48
C LEU A 91 1.57 27.70 12.79
N ALA A 92 0.55 27.90 13.62
CA ALA A 92 0.75 28.32 15.01
C ALA A 92 1.62 27.29 15.75
N ASN A 93 2.35 27.72 16.77
CA ASN A 93 3.09 26.80 17.64
C ASN A 93 2.84 27.18 19.12
N PRO A 94 2.20 26.32 19.92
CA PRO A 94 1.67 25.00 19.53
C PRO A 94 0.38 25.07 18.69
N VAL A 95 -0.02 23.93 18.11
CA VAL A 95 -1.34 23.71 17.51
C VAL A 95 -2.23 22.85 18.40
N THR A 96 -3.53 22.85 18.10
CA THR A 96 -4.49 21.89 18.66
C THR A 96 -4.90 20.90 17.58
N CYS A 97 -4.78 19.61 17.88
CA CYS A 97 -5.14 18.48 17.03
C CYS A 97 -6.44 17.82 17.50
N ASP A 98 -7.49 17.89 16.68
CA ASP A 98 -8.80 17.34 17.00
C ASP A 98 -8.89 15.84 16.61
N TYR A 99 -8.33 14.96 17.45
CA TYR A 99 -8.43 13.51 17.27
C TYR A 99 -9.83 13.01 17.70
N LYS A 100 -10.61 12.52 16.73
CA LYS A 100 -12.00 12.10 16.94
C LYS A 100 -12.11 10.60 17.00
N ASP A 101 -12.88 10.07 17.94
CA ASP A 101 -13.16 8.63 17.95
C ASP A 101 -13.92 8.23 16.69
N ASP A 102 -13.50 7.12 16.08
CA ASP A 102 -14.20 6.57 14.92
C ASP A 102 -15.39 5.77 15.42
N ALA A 103 -16.55 6.42 15.48
CA ALA A 103 -17.80 5.78 15.94
C ALA A 103 -18.20 4.56 15.07
N SER A 104 -17.65 4.41 13.88
CA SER A 104 -17.94 3.29 12.98
C SER A 104 -16.99 2.11 13.11
N LYS A 105 -15.84 2.29 13.77
CA LYS A 105 -14.78 1.26 13.85
C LYS A 105 -14.04 1.29 15.17
N GLN A 106 -13.93 0.12 15.78
CA GLN A 106 -13.01 -0.10 16.90
C GLN A 106 -11.56 -0.15 16.41
N ALA A 107 -10.63 0.12 17.32
CA ALA A 107 -9.21 0.00 17.03
C ALA A 107 -8.83 -1.45 16.69
N SER A 108 -8.15 -1.64 15.57
CA SER A 108 -7.68 -2.96 15.11
C SER A 108 -6.64 -3.59 16.04
N LYS A 109 -5.97 -2.76 16.84
CA LYS A 109 -5.06 -3.17 17.92
C LYS A 109 -5.25 -2.22 19.10
N LYS A 110 -5.12 -2.72 20.33
CA LYS A 110 -5.25 -1.91 21.55
C LYS A 110 -4.25 -0.74 21.51
N VAL A 111 -4.78 0.48 21.62
CA VAL A 111 -4.00 1.72 21.64
C VAL A 111 -4.82 2.82 22.28
N ASN A 112 -4.13 3.82 22.82
CA ASN A 112 -4.74 5.03 23.33
C ASN A 112 -4.62 6.14 22.28
N LYS A 113 -5.71 6.87 22.08
CA LYS A 113 -5.72 8.09 21.30
C LYS A 113 -4.77 9.13 21.92
N PRO A 114 -3.91 9.80 21.14
CA PRO A 114 -3.02 10.83 21.67
C PRO A 114 -3.78 12.05 22.20
N GLU A 115 -3.15 12.77 23.12
CA GLU A 115 -3.61 14.11 23.50
C GLU A 115 -3.37 15.09 22.37
N GLY A 116 -4.38 15.92 22.10
CA GLY A 116 -4.38 16.86 21.00
C GLY A 116 -4.04 18.30 21.36
N LYS A 117 -3.81 18.61 22.65
CA LYS A 117 -3.48 19.96 23.11
C LYS A 117 -1.97 20.18 23.04
N ASP A 118 -1.58 21.43 22.81
CA ASP A 118 -0.20 21.90 22.86
C ASP A 118 0.79 21.11 21.97
N VAL A 119 0.34 20.66 20.80
CA VAL A 119 1.16 19.88 19.87
C VAL A 119 2.15 20.79 19.16
N SER A 120 3.44 20.47 19.23
CA SER A 120 4.47 21.25 18.53
C SER A 120 4.30 21.16 17.01
N SER A 121 4.40 22.30 16.33
CA SER A 121 4.50 22.39 14.86
C SER A 121 5.93 22.66 14.37
N ASN A 122 6.92 22.57 15.27
CA ASN A 122 8.32 22.87 14.95
C ASN A 122 9.24 21.66 15.10
N GLY A 123 10.22 21.59 14.20
CA GLY A 123 11.29 20.61 14.22
C GLY A 123 10.92 19.26 13.58
N THR A 124 11.93 18.42 13.43
CA THR A 124 11.80 17.10 12.82
C THR A 124 11.97 15.99 13.86
N VAL A 125 11.54 14.78 13.50
CA VAL A 125 11.78 13.56 14.30
C VAL A 125 12.28 12.47 13.38
N ASN A 126 13.40 11.86 13.74
CA ASN A 126 13.93 10.74 12.98
C ASN A 126 13.30 9.45 13.48
N VAL A 127 12.80 8.64 12.56
CA VAL A 127 12.17 7.35 12.86
C VAL A 127 12.79 6.27 12.01
N VAL A 128 12.97 5.07 12.57
CA VAL A 128 13.33 3.88 11.79
C VAL A 128 12.22 2.85 11.91
N LEU A 129 11.57 2.54 10.79
CA LEU A 129 10.69 1.38 10.68
C LEU A 129 11.55 0.14 10.44
N LYS A 130 11.62 -0.75 11.42
CA LYS A 130 12.33 -2.03 11.28
C LYS A 130 11.40 -3.02 10.59
N SER A 131 11.83 -3.62 9.49
CA SER A 131 10.99 -4.52 8.71
C SER A 131 11.72 -5.78 8.23
N THR A 132 10.95 -6.79 7.85
CA THR A 132 11.45 -8.02 7.21
C THR A 132 12.17 -7.77 5.88
N ALA A 133 11.94 -6.62 5.23
CA ALA A 133 12.58 -6.25 3.97
C ALA A 133 13.85 -5.40 4.16
N GLY A 134 14.14 -4.97 5.39
CA GLY A 134 15.21 -4.03 5.74
C GLY A 134 14.69 -2.86 6.58
N ASP A 135 15.62 -2.09 7.14
CA ASP A 135 15.29 -0.88 7.88
C ASP A 135 14.91 0.24 6.92
N ILE A 136 13.86 1.00 7.28
CA ILE A 136 13.35 2.12 6.49
C ILE A 136 13.42 3.37 7.37
N PRO A 137 14.54 4.12 7.32
CA PRO A 137 14.66 5.40 8.02
C PRO A 137 13.79 6.48 7.38
N LEU A 138 13.12 7.27 8.21
CA LEU A 138 12.20 8.34 7.88
C LEU A 138 12.57 9.60 8.67
N THR A 139 12.29 10.77 8.10
CA THR A 139 12.32 12.05 8.82
C THR A 139 10.92 12.64 8.81
N LEU A 140 10.29 12.70 9.97
CA LEU A 140 8.98 13.31 10.18
C LEU A 140 9.14 14.82 10.35
N ASP A 141 8.25 15.62 9.78
CA ASP A 141 8.32 17.08 9.83
C ASP A 141 7.04 17.69 10.40
N ARG A 142 7.16 18.24 11.62
CA ARG A 142 6.04 18.85 12.33
C ARG A 142 5.56 20.14 11.68
N ALA A 143 6.36 20.82 10.87
CA ALA A 143 5.93 22.03 10.17
C ALA A 143 4.96 21.70 9.02
N LEU A 144 4.98 20.46 8.53
CA LEU A 144 4.09 20.02 7.45
C LEU A 144 2.77 19.51 7.98
N ALA A 145 2.77 18.62 8.96
CA ALA A 145 1.57 17.96 9.45
C ALA A 145 1.73 17.55 10.93
N PRO A 146 1.69 18.51 11.87
CA PRO A 146 1.95 18.23 13.29
C PRO A 146 1.01 17.19 13.88
N CYS A 147 -0.27 17.15 13.48
CA CYS A 147 -1.21 16.17 14.00
C CYS A 147 -0.92 14.76 13.49
N ALA A 148 -0.54 14.62 12.22
CA ALA A 148 -0.08 13.34 11.68
C ALA A 148 1.20 12.86 12.38
N VAL A 149 2.19 13.73 12.55
CA VAL A 149 3.46 13.40 13.22
C VAL A 149 3.22 12.96 14.67
N GLN A 150 2.44 13.72 15.44
CA GLN A 150 2.12 13.39 16.84
C GLN A 150 1.38 12.05 16.95
N SER A 151 0.40 11.81 16.07
CA SER A 151 -0.32 10.53 16.04
C SER A 151 0.62 9.38 15.70
N PHE A 152 1.44 9.53 14.67
CA PHE A 152 2.38 8.49 14.24
C PHE A 152 3.39 8.13 15.34
N ILE A 153 3.95 9.11 16.04
CA ILE A 153 4.88 8.90 17.16
C ILE A 153 4.18 8.18 18.31
N SER A 154 2.98 8.65 18.70
CA SER A 154 2.20 8.01 19.78
C SER A 154 1.89 6.54 19.47
N LEU A 155 1.43 6.24 18.25
CA LEU A 155 1.17 4.87 17.79
C LEU A 155 2.46 4.04 17.80
N SER A 156 3.58 4.61 17.36
CA SER A 156 4.88 3.94 17.33
C SER A 156 5.38 3.57 18.73
N GLN A 157 5.31 4.51 19.69
CA GLN A 157 5.72 4.29 21.08
C GLN A 157 4.85 3.25 21.79
N GLN A 158 3.59 3.12 21.40
CA GLN A 158 2.68 2.09 21.90
C GLN A 158 2.84 0.73 21.19
N GLY A 159 3.80 0.60 20.26
CA GLY A 159 4.03 -0.64 19.50
C GLY A 159 2.88 -1.00 18.57
N TYR A 160 2.05 -0.02 18.18
CA TYR A 160 0.87 -0.24 17.33
C TYR A 160 1.24 -0.87 15.99
N PHE A 161 2.35 -0.42 15.40
CA PHE A 161 2.85 -0.90 14.10
C PHE A 161 3.61 -2.23 14.19
N ASN A 162 3.91 -2.76 15.38
CA ASN A 162 4.60 -4.05 15.51
C ASN A 162 3.73 -5.19 15.00
N ASP A 163 4.34 -6.09 14.23
CA ASP A 163 3.74 -7.23 13.55
C ASP A 163 2.66 -6.86 12.51
N THR A 164 2.69 -5.63 12.01
CA THR A 164 1.78 -5.17 10.94
C THR A 164 2.44 -5.28 9.57
N LYS A 165 1.67 -5.59 8.54
CA LYS A 165 2.16 -5.77 7.17
C LYS A 165 1.76 -4.60 6.28
N CYS A 166 2.61 -4.27 5.32
CA CYS A 166 2.20 -3.42 4.20
C CYS A 166 1.30 -4.24 3.26
N HIS A 167 0.10 -3.73 3.02
CA HIS A 167 -0.97 -4.49 2.36
C HIS A 167 -1.19 -4.07 0.90
N ARG A 168 -0.58 -2.97 0.47
CA ARG A 168 -0.78 -2.42 -0.88
C ARG A 168 0.51 -1.81 -1.42
N LEU A 169 0.96 -2.37 -2.53
CA LEU A 169 2.04 -1.90 -3.38
C LEU A 169 1.44 -1.63 -4.77
N GLY A 170 1.67 -0.43 -5.30
CA GLY A 170 1.42 -0.11 -6.70
C GLY A 170 2.75 0.02 -7.44
N THR A 171 2.86 -0.57 -8.64
CA THR A 171 4.11 -0.60 -9.42
C THR A 171 4.08 0.28 -10.68
N THR A 172 2.91 0.81 -11.05
CA THR A 172 2.72 1.63 -12.25
C THR A 172 1.70 2.73 -11.96
N GLY A 173 1.99 3.97 -12.38
CA GLY A 173 1.14 5.16 -12.19
C GLY A 173 1.07 5.67 -10.74
N LEU A 174 0.77 4.79 -9.79
CA LEU A 174 0.78 5.06 -8.35
C LEU A 174 1.85 4.21 -7.67
N GLN A 175 3.10 4.66 -7.77
CA GLN A 175 4.28 3.95 -7.27
C GLN A 175 4.53 4.24 -5.79
N MET A 176 3.80 3.52 -4.95
CA MET A 176 3.85 3.68 -3.50
C MET A 176 3.68 2.33 -2.79
N LEU A 177 4.16 2.30 -1.54
CA LEU A 177 3.92 1.22 -0.58
C LEU A 177 3.08 1.75 0.59
N GLN A 178 1.88 1.22 0.76
CA GLN A 178 0.94 1.59 1.82
C GLN A 178 0.91 0.55 2.94
N CYS A 179 1.00 1.05 4.18
CA CYS A 179 1.17 0.28 5.41
C CYS A 179 0.35 0.91 6.54
N GLY A 180 0.53 0.42 7.78
CA GLY A 180 -0.09 1.02 8.98
C GLY A 180 -1.49 0.52 9.30
N ASP A 181 -1.95 -0.55 8.64
CA ASP A 181 -3.16 -1.30 9.00
C ASP A 181 -2.76 -2.60 9.72
N PRO A 182 -3.06 -2.77 11.02
CA PRO A 182 -2.78 -4.01 11.74
C PRO A 182 -3.46 -5.26 11.18
N GLU A 183 -4.60 -5.11 10.49
CA GLU A 183 -5.32 -6.22 9.88
C GLU A 183 -4.81 -6.54 8.48
N ALA A 184 -3.98 -5.66 7.89
CA ALA A 184 -3.53 -5.72 6.50
C ALA A 184 -4.69 -5.87 5.49
N SER A 185 -5.90 -5.39 5.85
CA SER A 185 -7.11 -5.49 5.03
C SER A 185 -7.34 -4.23 4.17
N GLY A 186 -6.64 -3.15 4.49
CA GLY A 186 -6.89 -1.79 4.00
C GLY A 186 -8.04 -1.09 4.74
N MET A 187 -8.72 -1.77 5.66
CA MET A 187 -9.90 -1.25 6.37
C MET A 187 -9.64 -0.99 7.86
N GLY A 188 -8.55 -1.48 8.43
CA GLY A 188 -8.25 -1.28 9.84
C GLY A 188 -7.72 0.13 10.16
N GLY A 189 -7.64 0.42 11.46
CA GLY A 189 -7.29 1.74 11.96
C GLY A 189 -7.23 1.81 13.49
N PRO A 190 -6.81 2.94 14.06
CA PRO A 190 -6.48 3.04 15.48
C PRO A 190 -7.71 3.35 16.36
N GLY A 191 -8.92 3.26 15.80
CA GLY A 191 -10.17 3.60 16.49
C GLY A 191 -10.44 5.11 16.60
N TYR A 192 -9.63 5.94 15.95
CA TYR A 192 -9.82 7.38 15.85
C TYR A 192 -9.38 7.90 14.48
N THR A 193 -9.86 9.08 14.12
CA THR A 193 -9.42 9.85 12.95
C THR A 193 -8.76 11.16 13.35
N MET A 194 -8.04 11.76 12.41
CA MET A 194 -7.33 13.03 12.57
C MET A 194 -7.68 14.02 11.44
N PRO A 195 -7.50 15.33 11.66
CA PRO A 195 -7.70 16.32 10.62
C PRO A 195 -6.75 16.14 9.43
N ASP A 196 -7.22 16.52 8.24
CA ASP A 196 -6.36 16.65 7.08
C ASP A 196 -5.49 17.90 7.22
N GLU A 197 -4.22 17.78 6.85
CA GLU A 197 -3.20 18.84 6.95
C GLU A 197 -2.61 19.16 5.57
N ALA A 198 -3.29 18.77 4.50
CA ALA A 198 -2.86 18.99 3.12
C ALA A 198 -3.00 20.47 2.67
N PHE A 199 -2.20 20.86 1.68
CA PHE A 199 -2.20 22.20 1.07
C PHE A 199 -1.84 22.12 -0.41
N LYS A 200 -2.21 23.12 -1.20
CA LYS A 200 -2.27 23.07 -2.68
C LYS A 200 -0.93 22.76 -3.36
N GLU A 201 0.16 23.19 -2.75
CA GLU A 201 1.52 23.07 -3.29
C GLU A 201 2.12 21.67 -3.10
N ILE A 202 1.45 20.78 -2.37
CA ILE A 202 1.90 19.40 -2.18
C ILE A 202 1.93 18.68 -3.53
N LYS A 203 3.06 18.02 -3.78
CA LYS A 203 3.24 17.04 -4.85
C LYS A 203 3.68 15.73 -4.23
N TYR A 204 3.27 14.63 -4.85
CA TYR A 204 3.64 13.29 -4.41
C TYR A 204 4.59 12.69 -5.43
N GLY A 205 5.74 12.27 -4.95
CA GLY A 205 6.71 11.56 -5.75
C GLY A 205 7.79 10.97 -4.85
N ARG A 206 8.84 10.44 -5.46
CA ARG A 206 9.88 9.69 -4.77
C ARG A 206 10.41 10.41 -3.54
N GLY A 207 10.32 9.73 -2.39
CA GLY A 207 10.80 10.21 -1.10
C GLY A 207 9.72 10.80 -0.20
N ILE A 208 8.49 11.00 -0.68
CA ILE A 208 7.40 11.56 0.12
C ILE A 208 6.72 10.50 1.00
N LEU A 209 6.49 10.86 2.26
CA LEU A 209 5.70 10.10 3.23
C LEU A 209 4.40 10.85 3.52
N ALA A 210 3.26 10.19 3.33
CA ALA A 210 1.95 10.81 3.46
C ALA A 210 0.91 9.91 4.13
N MET A 211 -0.07 10.52 4.79
CA MET A 211 -1.17 9.80 5.46
C MET A 211 -2.17 9.26 4.44
N ALA A 212 -2.56 8.01 4.58
CA ALA A 212 -3.70 7.47 3.86
C ALA A 212 -5.00 7.87 4.58
N LYS A 213 -6.08 8.01 3.81
CA LYS A 213 -7.40 8.40 4.31
C LYS A 213 -8.49 7.70 3.50
N THR A 214 -9.71 7.73 4.02
CA THR A 214 -10.89 7.37 3.22
C THR A 214 -11.26 8.52 2.28
N GLN A 215 -12.32 8.35 1.49
CA GLN A 215 -12.85 9.42 0.65
C GLN A 215 -13.37 10.63 1.46
N GLN A 216 -13.60 10.48 2.76
CA GLN A 216 -14.08 11.57 3.60
C GLN A 216 -12.92 12.47 4.07
N PRO A 217 -13.13 13.80 4.18
CA PRO A 217 -12.19 14.68 4.87
C PRO A 217 -11.96 14.24 6.31
N ASN A 218 -10.79 14.56 6.87
CA ASN A 218 -10.44 14.32 8.27
C ASN A 218 -10.63 12.87 8.71
N SER A 219 -10.27 11.93 7.82
CA SER A 219 -10.46 10.49 8.01
C SER A 219 -9.15 9.70 8.02
N GLY A 220 -8.01 10.39 8.05
CA GLY A 220 -6.72 9.76 8.28
C GLY A 220 -6.70 9.10 9.66
N GLY A 221 -6.11 7.91 9.75
CA GLY A 221 -6.02 7.12 10.98
C GLY A 221 -4.58 6.68 11.23
N SER A 222 -4.30 5.39 11.10
CA SER A 222 -2.94 4.85 11.27
C SER A 222 -2.24 4.51 9.96
N GLN A 223 -3.00 4.45 8.86
CA GLN A 223 -2.45 4.06 7.57
C GLN A 223 -1.68 5.21 6.92
N PHE A 224 -0.56 4.89 6.30
CA PHE A 224 0.30 5.82 5.59
C PHE A 224 0.84 5.16 4.32
N PHE A 225 1.28 5.97 3.37
CA PHE A 225 1.94 5.49 2.17
C PHE A 225 3.27 6.19 1.96
N MET A 226 4.22 5.42 1.45
CA MET A 226 5.57 5.82 1.12
C MET A 226 5.72 5.81 -0.40
N VAL A 227 5.92 6.98 -0.98
CA VAL A 227 6.04 7.13 -2.44
C VAL A 227 7.49 6.91 -2.83
N TYR A 228 7.75 5.88 -3.64
CA TYR A 228 9.10 5.56 -4.12
C TYR A 228 9.30 5.93 -5.59
N GLY A 229 8.23 6.25 -6.33
CA GLY A 229 8.32 6.64 -7.73
C GLY A 229 7.33 7.75 -8.08
N GLU A 230 6.68 7.61 -9.23
CA GLU A 230 5.64 8.54 -9.69
C GLU A 230 4.31 8.29 -8.98
N ALA A 231 3.62 9.37 -8.60
CA ALA A 231 2.30 9.31 -8.00
C ALA A 231 1.46 10.54 -8.38
N GLU A 232 0.59 10.38 -9.37
CA GLU A 232 -0.38 11.43 -9.73
C GLU A 232 -1.57 11.39 -8.77
N LEU A 233 -1.47 12.17 -7.68
CA LEU A 233 -2.52 12.32 -6.69
C LEU A 233 -2.89 13.80 -6.53
N PRO A 234 -4.18 14.12 -6.28
CA PRO A 234 -4.57 15.46 -5.85
C PRO A 234 -3.92 15.78 -4.50
N ALA A 235 -3.69 17.06 -4.24
CA ALA A 235 -3.05 17.60 -3.04
C ALA A 235 -3.95 17.50 -1.77
N ASP A 236 -4.48 16.30 -1.50
CA ASP A 236 -5.52 16.02 -0.51
C ASP A 236 -5.05 15.12 0.65
N TYR A 237 -3.80 14.64 0.61
CA TYR A 237 -3.19 13.76 1.60
C TYR A 237 -2.12 14.51 2.38
N SER A 238 -2.17 14.44 3.72
CA SER A 238 -1.19 15.09 4.59
C SER A 238 0.20 14.51 4.37
N VAL A 239 1.11 15.27 3.77
CA VAL A 239 2.55 14.95 3.77
C VAL A 239 3.09 15.29 5.16
N PHE A 240 3.70 14.30 5.83
CA PHE A 240 4.16 14.45 7.21
C PHE A 240 5.63 14.08 7.39
N GLY A 241 6.34 13.81 6.30
CA GLY A 241 7.77 13.54 6.34
C GLY A 241 8.35 13.08 5.02
N SER A 242 9.57 12.57 5.10
CA SER A 242 10.31 12.00 3.98
C SER A 242 10.93 10.65 4.32
N ILE A 243 11.23 9.89 3.28
CA ILE A 243 11.94 8.62 3.33
C ILE A 243 13.42 8.91 3.06
N SER A 244 14.34 8.30 3.80
CA SER A 244 15.80 8.35 3.54
C SER A 244 16.21 7.60 2.27
N ASP A 245 17.45 7.77 1.81
CA ASP A 245 17.95 7.05 0.63
C ASP A 245 18.11 5.56 0.90
N GLU A 246 18.48 5.20 2.14
CA GLU A 246 18.51 3.82 2.62
C GLU A 246 17.12 3.20 2.58
N GLY A 247 16.11 3.92 3.04
CA GLY A 247 14.71 3.48 2.98
C GLY A 247 14.22 3.32 1.55
N LEU A 248 14.54 4.27 0.66
CA LEU A 248 14.18 4.17 -0.76
C LEU A 248 14.81 2.95 -1.45
N LYS A 249 16.05 2.57 -1.11
CA LYS A 249 16.67 1.34 -1.64
C LYS A 249 15.88 0.08 -1.24
N VAL A 250 15.36 0.04 -0.02
CA VAL A 250 14.49 -1.06 0.44
C VAL A 250 13.20 -1.10 -0.37
N LEU A 251 12.55 0.06 -0.55
CA LEU A 251 11.31 0.16 -1.32
C LEU A 251 11.53 -0.20 -2.79
N ASP A 252 12.64 0.19 -3.41
CA ASP A 252 12.98 -0.18 -4.78
C ASP A 252 13.10 -1.69 -4.96
N LYS A 253 13.73 -2.37 -3.99
CA LYS A 253 13.83 -3.84 -4.00
C LYS A 253 12.45 -4.50 -3.90
N VAL A 254 11.61 -4.02 -2.98
CA VAL A 254 10.24 -4.51 -2.82
C VAL A 254 9.40 -4.28 -4.08
N ALA A 255 9.51 -3.09 -4.67
CA ALA A 255 8.83 -2.71 -5.90
C ALA A 255 9.23 -3.59 -7.09
N LYS A 256 10.54 -3.84 -7.28
CA LYS A 256 11.06 -4.70 -8.35
C LYS A 256 10.65 -6.17 -8.21
N ALA A 257 10.37 -6.62 -6.99
CA ALA A 257 9.79 -7.95 -6.77
C ALA A 257 8.31 -8.04 -7.16
N GLY A 258 7.64 -6.91 -7.38
CA GLY A 258 6.25 -6.82 -7.84
C GLY A 258 5.20 -6.97 -6.73
N ALA A 259 3.94 -6.82 -7.14
CA ALA A 259 2.76 -6.96 -6.28
C ALA A 259 1.88 -8.11 -6.76
N ASN A 260 1.17 -8.75 -5.82
CA ASN A 260 0.12 -9.71 -6.12
C ASN A 260 -1.20 -8.97 -6.43
N ALA A 261 -1.33 -8.48 -7.66
CA ALA A 261 -2.50 -7.72 -8.11
C ALA A 261 -3.82 -8.52 -8.04
N GLN A 262 -3.74 -9.86 -8.12
CA GLN A 262 -4.90 -10.75 -8.00
C GLN A 262 -5.48 -10.77 -6.59
N ALA A 263 -4.66 -10.48 -5.57
CA ALA A 263 -5.07 -10.35 -4.18
C ALA A 263 -5.45 -8.90 -3.79
N GLY A 264 -5.35 -7.95 -4.72
CA GLY A 264 -5.69 -6.55 -4.49
C GLY A 264 -7.14 -6.17 -4.82
N ASN A 265 -7.38 -4.87 -4.91
CA ASN A 265 -8.72 -4.30 -5.09
C ASN A 265 -9.17 -4.18 -6.55
N GLY A 266 -8.40 -4.72 -7.49
CA GLY A 266 -8.69 -4.66 -8.93
C GLY A 266 -8.28 -3.34 -9.61
N ASP A 267 -7.49 -2.51 -8.91
CA ASP A 267 -6.91 -1.25 -9.40
C ASP A 267 -5.46 -1.42 -9.90
N GLY A 268 -5.02 -2.67 -10.09
CA GLY A 268 -3.63 -2.99 -10.46
C GLY A 268 -2.64 -2.99 -9.29
N THR A 269 -3.08 -2.64 -8.09
CA THR A 269 -2.28 -2.73 -6.86
C THR A 269 -2.61 -4.00 -6.10
N GLY A 270 -1.75 -4.39 -5.15
CA GLY A 270 -2.01 -5.51 -4.25
C GLY A 270 -0.90 -5.68 -3.21
N PRO A 271 -0.97 -6.69 -2.34
CA PRO A 271 0.10 -6.96 -1.39
C PRO A 271 1.45 -7.17 -2.09
N PRO A 272 2.57 -6.69 -1.52
CA PRO A 272 3.88 -6.88 -2.13
C PRO A 272 4.27 -8.37 -2.16
N ASN A 273 4.92 -8.83 -3.23
CA ASN A 273 5.41 -10.21 -3.33
C ASN A 273 6.53 -10.50 -2.32
N THR A 274 7.37 -9.50 -2.06
CA THR A 274 8.28 -9.50 -0.90
C THR A 274 7.53 -8.95 0.30
N GLU A 275 7.26 -9.79 1.30
CA GLU A 275 6.55 -9.35 2.50
C GLU A 275 7.34 -8.25 3.23
N VAL A 276 6.66 -7.12 3.48
CA VAL A 276 7.14 -6.05 4.35
C VAL A 276 6.31 -6.06 5.62
N LYS A 277 6.82 -6.73 6.66
CA LYS A 277 6.23 -6.76 7.99
C LYS A 277 7.10 -5.97 8.96
N PHE A 278 6.51 -5.04 9.69
CA PHE A 278 7.22 -4.27 10.69
C PHE A 278 7.46 -5.10 11.94
N THR A 279 8.71 -5.17 12.39
CA THR A 279 9.12 -5.85 13.62
C THR A 279 9.25 -4.88 14.79
N GLY A 280 9.33 -3.57 14.51
CA GLY A 280 9.41 -2.52 15.50
C GLY A 280 9.54 -1.14 14.88
N VAL A 281 9.37 -0.12 15.71
CA VAL A 281 9.62 1.28 15.33
C VAL A 281 10.54 1.91 16.37
N THR A 282 11.62 2.55 15.91
CA THR A 282 12.51 3.33 16.78
C THR A 282 12.29 4.81 16.52
N VAL A 283 11.92 5.56 17.57
CA VAL A 283 11.73 7.01 17.49
C VAL A 283 12.92 7.68 18.17
N ASN A 284 13.70 8.44 17.40
CA ASN A 284 14.84 9.20 17.88
C ASN A 284 14.39 10.67 18.01
N ALA A 285 14.12 11.07 19.25
CA ALA A 285 13.72 12.43 19.62
C ALA A 285 14.93 13.32 19.92
#